data_AF-A0A246RSC8-F1
#
_entry.id   AF-A0A246RSC8-F1
#
_cell.length_a   1.000
_cell.length_b   1.000
_cell.length_c   1.000
_cell.angle_alpha   90.00
_cell.angle_beta   90.00
_cell.angle_gamma   90.00
#
_symmetry.space_group_name_H-M   'P 1'
#
loop_
_entity.id
_entity.type
_entity.pdbx_description
1 polymer ?
#
loop_
_entity_poly.entity_id
_entity_poly.type
_entity_poly.pdbx_seq_one_letter_code
_entity_poly.pdbx_strand_id
1 'polypeptide(L)'
;MHPPTSPARQWRVPPAVPAVKLAGAVGLVALGLLLADGDPVPLALAVAAAVGIAAWAVRDLLAPVRLAVDADGITVVRGYAGRRHLPWEAVEAVTVDRRTRFGLTGETLEIDAGETLHLLGRADLGAPPAEVAEAVRAARP
;
A
#
# COMPACT_ATOMS: atom_id res chain seq x y z
N MET A 1 21.47 -26.81 3.48
CA MET A 1 20.56 -26.30 4.54
C MET A 1 21.23 -25.06 5.10
N HIS A 2 20.86 -23.86 4.63
CA HIS A 2 21.29 -22.61 5.26
C HIS A 2 20.49 -22.45 6.57
N PRO A 3 21.10 -21.99 7.68
CA PRO A 3 20.38 -21.68 8.90
C PRO A 3 19.33 -20.59 8.63
N PRO A 4 18.28 -20.43 9.47
CA PRO A 4 17.34 -19.34 9.31
C PRO A 4 18.09 -18.00 9.47
N THR A 5 18.39 -17.38 8.32
CA THR A 5 18.63 -15.96 8.16
C THR A 5 17.53 -15.21 8.93
N SER A 6 17.88 -14.14 9.64
CA SER A 6 17.03 -13.35 10.54
C SER A 6 15.53 -13.33 10.15
N PRO A 7 14.60 -13.39 11.13
CA PRO A 7 13.17 -13.52 10.82
C PRO A 7 12.72 -12.41 9.86
N ALA A 8 12.27 -12.81 8.68
CA ALA A 8 11.78 -11.88 7.66
C ALA A 8 10.66 -11.01 8.26
N ARG A 9 10.89 -9.70 8.30
CA ARG A 9 9.90 -8.74 8.81
C ARG A 9 9.10 -8.20 7.63
N GLN A 10 7.78 -8.13 7.80
CA GLN A 10 6.86 -7.74 6.73
C GLN A 10 5.86 -6.70 7.21
N TRP A 11 5.57 -5.76 6.32
CA TRP A 11 4.58 -4.71 6.50
C TRP A 11 3.53 -4.84 5.42
N ARG A 12 2.28 -4.66 5.84
CA ARG A 12 1.12 -4.95 5.00
C ARG A 12 0.03 -3.92 5.19
N VAL A 13 -0.79 -3.79 4.16
CA VAL A 13 -1.99 -2.96 4.18
C VAL A 13 -2.88 -3.42 5.35
N PRO A 14 -3.32 -2.52 6.23
CA PRO A 14 -4.27 -2.87 7.28
C PRO A 14 -5.57 -3.39 6.68
N PRO A 15 -6.18 -4.47 7.22
CA PRO A 15 -7.40 -5.04 6.65
C PRO A 15 -8.59 -4.08 6.65
N ALA A 16 -8.57 -3.07 7.53
CA ALA A 16 -9.55 -1.99 7.54
C ALA A 16 -9.57 -1.17 6.24
N VAL A 17 -8.44 -1.02 5.55
CA VAL A 17 -8.36 -0.22 4.30
C VAL A 17 -9.20 -0.83 3.17
N PRO A 18 -9.00 -2.09 2.75
CA PRO A 18 -9.88 -2.70 1.75
C PRO A 18 -11.32 -2.84 2.25
N ALA A 19 -11.55 -3.08 3.55
CA ALA A 19 -12.90 -3.15 4.10
C ALA A 19 -13.67 -1.83 3.93
N VAL A 20 -13.05 -0.69 4.24
CA VAL A 20 -13.66 0.64 4.06
C VAL A 20 -13.91 0.94 2.59
N LYS A 21 -12.98 0.57 1.69
CA LYS A 21 -13.19 0.72 0.23
C LYS A 21 -14.40 -0.07 -0.24
N LEU A 22 -14.52 -1.34 0.16
CA LEU A 22 -15.66 -2.19 -0.21
C LEU A 22 -16.98 -1.66 0.37
N ALA A 23 -16.97 -1.19 1.63
CA ALA A 23 -18.13 -0.55 2.25
C ALA A 23 -18.55 0.72 1.49
N GLY A 24 -17.59 1.56 1.08
CA GLY A 24 -17.84 2.74 0.25
C GLY A 24 -18.42 2.39 -1.12
N ALA A 25 -17.92 1.33 -1.77
CA ALA A 25 -18.44 0.85 -3.04
C ALA A 25 -19.92 0.40 -2.92
N VAL A 26 -20.25 -0.35 -1.87
CA VAL A 26 -21.64 -0.73 -1.57
C VAL A 26 -22.51 0.51 -1.30
N GLY A 27 -22.00 1.47 -0.53
CA GLY A 27 -22.69 2.73 -0.24
C GLY A 27 -22.98 3.55 -1.49
N LEU A 28 -22.06 3.61 -2.46
CA LEU A 28 -22.29 4.30 -3.74
C LEU A 28 -23.42 3.64 -4.53
N VAL A 29 -23.42 2.31 -4.64
CA VAL A 29 -24.51 1.60 -5.34
C VAL A 29 -25.85 1.84 -4.66
N ALA A 30 -25.91 1.78 -3.33
CA ALA A 30 -27.12 2.10 -2.59
C ALA A 30 -27.60 3.53 -2.84
N LEU A 31 -26.69 4.51 -2.86
CA LEU A 31 -27.02 5.89 -3.20
C LEU A 31 -27.53 6.04 -4.64
N GLY A 32 -26.90 5.36 -5.60
CA GLY A 32 -27.34 5.35 -6.99
C GLY A 32 -28.74 4.77 -7.17
N LEU A 33 -29.07 3.71 -6.41
CA LEU A 33 -30.42 3.14 -6.38
C LEU A 33 -31.46 4.10 -5.79
N LEU A 34 -31.10 4.81 -4.72
CA LEU A 34 -31.97 5.80 -4.07
C LEU A 34 -32.23 7.02 -4.96
N LEU A 35 -31.27 7.41 -5.79
CA LEU A 35 -31.34 8.58 -6.66
C LEU A 35 -31.78 8.28 -8.09
N ALA A 36 -32.00 7.01 -8.44
CA ALA A 36 -32.31 6.63 -9.81
C ALA A 36 -33.62 7.27 -10.27
N ASP A 37 -34.69 7.27 -9.46
CA ASP A 37 -35.99 7.89 -9.77
C ASP A 37 -36.51 7.61 -11.20
N GLY A 38 -36.21 6.43 -11.75
CA GLY A 38 -36.55 6.02 -13.13
C GLY A 38 -35.52 6.43 -14.21
N ASP A 39 -34.56 7.28 -13.89
CA ASP A 39 -33.36 7.55 -14.68
C ASP A 39 -32.26 6.50 -14.37
N PRO A 40 -31.76 5.74 -15.37
CA PRO A 40 -30.67 4.79 -15.14
C PRO A 40 -29.31 5.46 -14.91
N VAL A 41 -29.14 6.74 -15.24
CA VAL A 41 -27.83 7.43 -15.23
C VAL A 41 -27.19 7.48 -13.83
N PRO A 42 -27.89 7.89 -12.74
CA PRO A 42 -27.30 7.92 -11.39
C PRO A 42 -26.79 6.55 -10.94
N LEU A 43 -27.55 5.48 -11.22
CA LEU A 43 -27.16 4.12 -10.90
C LEU A 43 -25.96 3.66 -11.72
N ALA A 44 -25.94 3.93 -13.03
CA ALA A 44 -24.84 3.54 -13.91
C ALA A 44 -23.51 4.18 -13.46
N LEU A 45 -23.53 5.47 -13.10
CA LEU A 45 -22.36 6.19 -12.59
C LEU A 45 -21.91 5.64 -11.23
N ALA A 46 -22.86 5.38 -10.32
CA ALA A 46 -22.57 4.80 -9.02
C ALA A 46 -21.92 3.41 -9.13
N VAL A 47 -22.46 2.54 -10.00
CA VAL A 47 -21.90 1.21 -10.26
C VAL A 47 -20.51 1.31 -10.88
N ALA A 48 -20.31 2.18 -11.87
CA ALA A 48 -18.99 2.37 -12.49
C ALA A 48 -17.94 2.81 -11.46
N ALA A 49 -18.28 3.77 -10.59
CA ALA A 49 -17.41 4.21 -9.51
C ALA A 49 -17.15 3.09 -8.48
N ALA A 50 -18.19 2.35 -8.10
CA ALA A 50 -18.09 1.22 -7.17
C ALA A 50 -17.16 0.12 -7.71
N VAL A 51 -17.23 -0.20 -9.00
CA VAL A 51 -16.33 -1.17 -9.66
C VAL A 51 -14.89 -0.69 -9.59
N GLY A 52 -14.62 0.60 -9.85
CA GLY A 52 -13.27 1.17 -9.72
C GLY A 52 -12.71 1.05 -8.30
N ILE A 53 -13.52 1.37 -7.29
CA ILE A 53 -13.12 1.25 -5.87
C ILE A 53 -12.91 -0.22 -5.46
N ALA A 54 -13.81 -1.11 -5.88
CA ALA A 54 -13.71 -2.54 -5.61
C ALA A 54 -12.45 -3.14 -6.25
N ALA A 55 -12.16 -2.79 -7.52
CA ALA A 55 -10.91 -3.18 -8.18
C ALA A 55 -9.70 -2.66 -7.39
N TRP A 56 -9.74 -1.43 -6.88
CA TRP A 56 -8.65 -0.93 -6.03
C TRP A 56 -8.53 -1.72 -4.71
N ALA A 57 -9.62 -2.09 -4.07
CA ALA A 57 -9.61 -2.92 -2.86
C ALA A 57 -9.04 -4.32 -3.12
N VAL A 58 -9.37 -4.94 -4.25
CA VAL A 58 -8.83 -6.25 -4.64
C VAL A 58 -7.30 -6.24 -4.69
N ARG A 59 -6.68 -5.13 -5.14
CA ARG A 59 -5.22 -4.96 -5.10
C ARG A 59 -4.63 -5.11 -3.70
N ASP A 60 -5.33 -4.61 -2.69
CA ASP A 60 -4.90 -4.67 -1.29
C ASP A 60 -5.08 -6.07 -0.70
N LEU A 61 -6.04 -6.85 -1.23
CA LEU A 61 -6.29 -8.23 -0.82
C LEU A 61 -5.34 -9.22 -1.50
N LEU A 62 -4.98 -9.01 -2.77
CA LEU A 62 -4.10 -9.90 -3.52
C LEU A 62 -2.61 -9.69 -3.20
N ALA A 63 -2.21 -8.45 -2.90
CA ALA A 63 -0.83 -8.12 -2.57
C ALA A 63 -0.74 -7.33 -1.25
N PRO A 64 -1.23 -7.89 -0.12
CA PRO A 64 -1.35 -7.13 1.13
C PRO A 64 0.02 -6.73 1.67
N VAL A 65 1.05 -7.58 1.52
CA VAL A 65 2.43 -7.27 1.94
C VAL A 65 3.06 -6.31 0.93
N ARG A 66 3.28 -5.07 1.37
CA ARG A 66 3.82 -3.98 0.54
C ARG A 66 5.34 -3.86 0.65
N LEU A 67 5.88 -4.29 1.79
CA LEU A 67 7.30 -4.29 2.09
C LEU A 67 7.64 -5.54 2.91
N ALA A 68 8.69 -6.24 2.53
CA ALA A 68 9.31 -7.28 3.35
C ALA A 68 10.83 -7.06 3.36
N VAL A 69 11.46 -7.41 4.48
CA VAL A 69 12.89 -7.28 4.69
C VAL A 69 13.41 -8.63 5.17
N ASP A 70 14.51 -9.07 4.57
CA ASP A 70 15.24 -10.28 4.91
C ASP A 70 16.76 -9.99 4.91
N ALA A 71 17.57 -11.03 5.09
CA ALA A 71 19.02 -10.88 5.15
C ALA A 71 19.64 -10.49 3.81
N ASP A 72 18.99 -10.84 2.69
CA ASP A 72 19.52 -10.64 1.35
C ASP A 72 19.09 -9.28 0.77
N GLY A 73 17.97 -8.74 1.26
CA GLY A 73 17.52 -7.40 0.87
C GLY A 73 16.09 -7.05 1.28
N ILE A 74 15.44 -6.29 0.39
CA ILE A 74 14.08 -5.78 0.56
C ILE A 74 13.20 -6.26 -0.59
N THR A 75 12.02 -6.78 -0.30
CA THR A 75 10.99 -7.06 -1.31
C THR A 75 9.88 -6.02 -1.28
N VAL A 76 9.63 -5.36 -2.40
CA VAL A 76 8.59 -4.34 -2.59
C VAL A 76 7.56 -4.76 -3.64
N VAL A 77 6.37 -4.19 -3.58
CA VAL A 77 5.37 -4.37 -4.65
C VAL A 77 5.71 -3.47 -5.84
N ARG A 78 5.64 -4.02 -7.06
CA ARG A 78 5.84 -3.33 -8.33
C ARG A 78 4.57 -3.41 -9.18
N GLY A 79 4.18 -2.28 -9.76
CA GLY A 79 2.94 -2.19 -10.53
C GLY A 79 1.72 -2.50 -9.67
N TYR A 80 0.79 -3.28 -10.21
CA TYR A 80 -0.48 -3.54 -9.52
C TYR A 80 -0.34 -4.58 -8.39
N ALA A 81 0.20 -5.77 -8.68
CA ALA A 81 0.38 -6.85 -7.68
C ALA A 81 1.72 -7.59 -7.80
N GLY A 82 2.61 -7.16 -8.69
CA GLY A 82 3.93 -7.77 -8.86
C GLY A 82 4.81 -7.54 -7.63
N ARG A 83 5.82 -8.38 -7.45
CA ARG A 83 6.83 -8.23 -6.40
C ARG A 83 8.20 -8.13 -7.03
N ARG A 84 9.07 -7.32 -6.44
CA ARG A 84 10.47 -7.19 -6.83
C ARG A 84 11.33 -7.25 -5.57
N HIS A 85 12.30 -8.15 -5.59
CA HIS A 85 13.36 -8.18 -4.60
C HIS A 85 14.47 -7.21 -5.02
N LEU A 86 14.95 -6.43 -4.07
CA LEU A 86 16.03 -5.46 -4.19
C LEU A 86 17.12 -5.92 -3.22
N PRO A 87 18.28 -6.39 -3.71
CA PRO A 87 19.38 -6.75 -2.82
C PRO A 87 19.89 -5.50 -2.10
N TRP A 88 20.49 -5.64 -0.91
CA TRP A 88 20.95 -4.50 -0.11
C TRP A 88 21.93 -3.58 -0.85
N GLU A 89 22.75 -4.12 -1.75
CA GLU A 89 23.67 -3.37 -2.60
C GLU A 89 22.97 -2.43 -3.58
N ALA A 90 21.74 -2.74 -3.96
CA ALA A 90 20.93 -1.91 -4.85
C ALA A 90 20.13 -0.84 -4.07
N VAL A 91 20.07 -0.92 -2.74
CA VAL A 91 19.35 0.07 -1.91
C VAL A 91 20.29 1.22 -1.60
N GLU A 92 20.12 2.35 -2.29
CA GLU A 92 20.97 3.51 -2.12
C GLU A 92 20.60 4.28 -0.85
N ALA A 93 19.30 4.54 -0.64
CA ALA A 93 18.81 5.29 0.51
C ALA A 93 17.48 4.77 1.05
N VAL A 94 17.29 4.93 2.37
CA VAL A 94 16.01 4.69 3.05
C VAL A 94 15.70 5.92 3.89
N THR A 95 14.78 6.74 3.41
CA THR A 95 14.42 8.04 4.00
C THR A 95 12.95 8.07 4.38
N VAL A 96 12.56 9.09 5.16
CA VAL A 96 11.17 9.32 5.52
C VAL A 96 10.87 10.77 5.18
N ASP A 97 10.00 10.97 4.21
CA ASP A 97 9.50 12.29 3.85
C ASP A 97 8.27 12.63 4.72
N ARG A 98 8.25 13.84 5.28
CA ARG A 98 7.13 14.34 6.06
C ARG A 98 6.59 15.61 5.41
N ARG A 99 5.31 15.60 5.04
CA ARG A 99 4.66 16.77 4.44
C ARG A 99 3.39 17.12 5.18
N THR A 100 3.24 18.39 5.50
CA THR A 100 2.00 18.93 6.08
C THR A 100 1.18 19.60 4.99
N ARG A 101 -0.05 19.14 4.79
CA ARG A 101 -1.00 19.72 3.83
C ARG A 101 -2.37 19.83 4.47
N PHE A 102 -3.00 21.00 4.39
CA PHE A 102 -4.31 21.27 5.01
C PHE A 102 -4.37 20.93 6.52
N GLY A 103 -3.27 21.16 7.24
CA GLY A 103 -3.17 20.82 8.67
C GLY A 103 -2.98 19.33 8.97
N LEU A 104 -2.92 18.47 7.96
CA LEU A 104 -2.63 17.04 8.11
C LEU A 104 -1.16 16.77 7.76
N THR A 105 -0.41 16.19 8.69
CA THR A 105 0.95 15.73 8.43
C THR A 105 0.92 14.28 7.95
N GLY A 106 1.33 14.08 6.70
CA GLY A 106 1.57 12.77 6.11
C GLY A 106 3.05 12.40 6.22
N GLU A 107 3.31 11.12 6.46
CA GLU A 107 4.65 10.53 6.36
C GLU A 107 4.67 9.49 5.23
N THR A 108 5.79 9.43 4.53
CA THR A 108 6.04 8.46 3.46
C THR A 108 7.44 7.88 3.64
N LEU A 109 7.55 6.56 3.66
CA LEU A 109 8.83 5.86 3.58
C LEU A 109 9.27 5.88 2.12
N GLU A 110 10.50 6.31 1.88
CA GLU A 110 11.11 6.28 0.56
C GLU A 110 12.26 5.27 0.57
N ILE A 111 12.24 4.37 -0.42
CA ILE A 111 13.33 3.42 -0.67
C ILE A 111 13.85 3.75 -2.06
N ASP A 112 15.05 4.32 -2.08
CA ASP A 112 15.76 4.65 -3.31
C ASP A 112 16.64 3.45 -3.71
N ALA A 113 16.48 3.00 -4.95
CA ALA A 113 17.29 1.96 -5.56
C ALA A 113 17.88 2.42 -6.90
N GLY A 114 18.28 3.68 -6.97
CA GLY A 114 18.89 4.34 -8.11
C GLY A 114 17.87 4.67 -9.18
N GLU A 115 17.64 3.75 -10.11
CA GLU A 115 16.69 3.93 -11.22
C GLU A 115 15.21 3.82 -10.78
N THR A 116 14.96 3.37 -9.55
CA THR A 116 13.59 3.21 -9.03
C THR A 116 13.46 3.74 -7.62
N LEU A 117 12.47 4.60 -7.43
CA LEU A 117 12.06 5.12 -6.12
C LEU A 117 10.73 4.47 -5.70
N HIS A 118 10.71 3.88 -4.50
CA HIS A 118 9.52 3.26 -3.93
C HIS A 118 9.00 4.08 -2.75
N LEU A 119 7.77 4.58 -2.89
CA LEU A 119 7.09 5.41 -1.89
C LEU A 119 6.00 4.59 -1.19
N LEU A 120 6.06 4.52 0.14
CA LEU A 120 5.17 3.70 0.95
C LEU A 120 4.58 4.53 2.10
N GLY A 121 3.27 4.74 2.07
CA GLY A 121 2.58 5.48 3.12
C GLY A 121 2.18 4.57 4.30
N ARG A 122 1.64 5.18 5.34
CA ARG A 122 1.10 4.44 6.50
C ARG A 122 0.01 3.43 6.12
N ALA A 123 -0.83 3.74 5.13
CA ALA A 123 -1.87 2.83 4.65
C ALA A 123 -1.29 1.60 3.92
N ASP A 124 -0.09 1.69 3.36
CA ASP A 124 0.60 0.58 2.70
C ASP A 124 1.30 -0.33 3.71
N LEU A 125 1.87 0.28 4.76
CA LEU A 125 2.74 -0.40 5.72
C LEU A 125 1.99 -0.96 6.93
N GLY A 126 0.86 -0.33 7.29
CA GLY A 126 0.14 -0.60 8.53
C GLY A 126 0.89 -0.23 9.81
N ALA A 127 1.99 0.51 9.67
CA ALA A 127 2.83 1.04 10.74
C ALA A 127 3.32 2.46 10.37
N PRO A 128 3.76 3.27 11.34
CA PRO A 128 4.39 4.56 11.06
C PRO A 128 5.63 4.41 10.17
N PRO A 129 5.74 5.14 9.03
CA PRO A 129 6.88 5.07 8.13
C PRO A 129 8.24 5.25 8.81
N ALA A 130 8.32 6.10 9.84
CA ALA A 130 9.52 6.28 10.64
C ALA A 130 9.99 4.98 11.34
N GLU A 131 9.07 4.24 11.96
CA GLU A 131 9.39 2.96 12.63
C GLU A 131 9.81 1.89 11.62
N VAL A 132 9.19 1.90 10.44
CA VAL A 132 9.56 0.99 9.35
C VAL A 132 10.96 1.30 8.83
N ALA A 133 11.29 2.58 8.63
CA ALA A 133 12.62 2.99 8.19
C ALA A 133 13.71 2.55 9.18
N GLU A 134 13.48 2.74 10.48
CA GLU A 134 14.38 2.26 11.55
C GLU A 134 14.58 0.74 11.45
N ALA A 135 13.50 -0.03 11.30
CA ALA A 135 13.58 -1.48 11.18
C ALA A 135 14.31 -1.95 9.92
N VAL A 136 14.11 -1.25 8.78
CA VAL A 136 14.82 -1.53 7.53
C VAL A 136 16.31 -1.24 7.69
N ARG A 137 16.68 -0.08 8.25
CA ARG A 137 18.08 0.30 8.48
C ARG A 137 18.79 -0.66 9.44
N ALA A 138 18.11 -1.11 10.48
CA ALA A 138 18.66 -2.07 11.43
C ALA A 138 18.89 -3.47 10.84
N ALA A 139 18.21 -3.82 9.76
CA ALA A 139 18.37 -5.09 9.05
C ALA A 139 19.44 -5.03 7.95
N ARG A 140 19.84 -3.83 7.52
CA ARG A 140 20.89 -3.62 6.52
C ARG A 140 22.26 -3.97 7.14
N PRO A 141 23.09 -4.79 6.46
CA PRO A 141 24.44 -5.15 6.93
C PRO A 141 25.43 -3.98 6.87
#